data_AF-A0A1E1WJP6-F1
#
_entry.id   AF-A0A1E1WJP6-F1
#
_cell.length_a   1.000
_cell.length_b   1.000
_cell.length_c   1.000
_cell.angle_alpha   90.00
_cell.angle_beta   90.00
_cell.angle_gamma   90.00
#
_symmetry.space_group_name_H-M   'P 1'
#
loop_
_entity.id
_entity.type
_entity.pdbx_description
1 polymer ?
#
loop_
_entity_poly.entity_id
_entity_poly.type
_entity_poly.pdbx_seq_one_letter_code
_entity_poly.pdbx_strand_id
1 'polypeptide(L)'
;MNQKKLLEQPSLSYTSHPDYRKPPKIANPYLQCLGAPHIDSFNYMVTDGIKLAIANLIPVEFELPTGEKVKVTIDEAAFAKPNVPMEAVGVKNQKVLPTECRQRGSTYKGEFKIRLTFTVDGKSMTVDRSLGNLPIMVKSKMCHLADLSPKELV
;
A
#
# COMPACT_ATOMS: atom_id res chain seq x y z
N MET A 1 33.63 22.37 -18.10
CA MET A 1 33.34 23.05 -16.81
C MET A 1 31.84 23.11 -16.62
N ASN A 2 31.32 22.38 -15.65
CA ASN A 2 29.90 22.31 -15.30
C ASN A 2 29.39 23.71 -14.93
N GLN A 3 28.41 24.23 -15.67
CA GLN A 3 27.65 25.41 -15.26
C GLN A 3 26.97 25.05 -13.94
N LYS A 4 27.47 25.63 -12.84
CA LYS A 4 26.80 25.64 -11.55
C LYS A 4 25.35 26.07 -11.81
N LYS A 5 24.37 25.19 -11.54
CA LYS A 5 22.95 25.56 -11.49
C LYS A 5 22.86 26.84 -10.66
N LEU A 6 22.59 27.98 -11.32
CA LEU A 6 22.26 29.21 -10.62
C LEU A 6 21.09 28.85 -9.69
N LEU A 7 21.23 29.15 -8.41
CA LEU A 7 20.11 29.10 -7.48
C LEU A 7 19.06 30.07 -8.02
N GLU A 8 18.00 29.54 -8.64
CA GLU A 8 16.85 30.32 -9.06
C GLU A 8 16.32 31.07 -7.84
N GLN A 9 16.07 32.37 -8.01
CA GLN A 9 15.44 33.18 -6.97
C GLN A 9 14.10 32.55 -6.58
N PRO A 10 13.68 32.63 -5.30
CA PRO A 10 12.38 32.10 -4.88
C PRO A 10 11.28 32.72 -5.75
N SER A 11 10.51 31.87 -6.44
CA SER A 11 9.46 32.31 -7.36
C SER A 11 8.08 31.88 -6.87
N LEU A 12 7.09 32.76 -7.01
CA LEU A 12 5.68 32.47 -6.72
C LEU A 12 4.97 31.79 -7.91
N SER A 13 5.73 31.35 -8.91
CA SER A 13 5.22 30.77 -10.16
C SER A 13 4.23 29.62 -9.95
N TYR A 14 4.39 28.86 -8.88
CA TYR A 14 3.51 27.73 -8.51
C TYR A 14 2.29 28.11 -7.65
N THR A 15 2.21 29.34 -7.15
CA THR A 15 1.15 29.81 -6.23
C THR A 15 0.38 31.03 -6.75
N SER A 16 0.81 31.64 -7.85
CA SER A 16 0.21 32.85 -8.41
C SER A 16 -0.45 32.63 -9.78
N HIS A 17 -0.84 31.39 -10.11
CA HIS A 17 -1.46 31.13 -11.41
C HIS A 17 -2.81 31.88 -11.50
N PRO A 18 -3.03 32.71 -12.53
CA PRO A 18 -4.23 33.56 -12.60
C PRO A 18 -5.51 32.77 -12.91
N ASP A 19 -5.41 31.60 -13.55
CA ASP A 19 -6.55 30.74 -13.88
C ASP A 19 -6.52 29.44 -13.07
N TYR A 20 -7.26 29.40 -11.96
CA TYR A 20 -7.42 28.20 -11.12
C TYR A 20 -8.50 27.24 -11.65
N ARG A 21 -9.21 27.58 -12.73
CA ARG A 21 -10.26 26.70 -13.30
C ARG A 21 -9.68 25.49 -14.00
N LYS A 22 -8.43 25.56 -14.44
CA LYS A 22 -7.73 24.49 -15.15
C LYS A 22 -6.68 23.87 -14.23
N PRO A 23 -6.85 22.59 -13.83
CA PRO A 23 -5.82 21.88 -13.09
C PRO A 23 -4.51 21.84 -13.90
N PRO A 24 -3.36 22.04 -13.26
CA PRO A 24 -2.06 21.97 -13.95
C PRO A 24 -1.84 20.55 -14.50
N LYS A 25 -1.09 20.43 -15.60
CA LYS A 25 -0.78 19.10 -16.18
C LYS A 25 0.13 18.28 -15.28
N ILE A 26 1.02 18.94 -14.54
CA ILE A 26 2.07 18.33 -13.72
C ILE A 26 1.86 18.78 -12.27
N ALA A 27 2.00 17.85 -11.32
CA ALA A 27 1.94 18.18 -9.90
C ALA A 27 3.17 19.01 -9.49
N ASN A 28 2.99 19.95 -8.55
CA ASN A 28 4.10 20.77 -8.06
C ASN A 28 5.15 19.89 -7.37
N PRO A 29 6.39 19.79 -7.90
CA PRO A 29 7.41 18.89 -7.38
C PRO A 29 7.85 19.27 -5.95
N TYR A 30 7.86 20.56 -5.61
CA TYR A 30 8.22 21.02 -4.27
C TYR A 30 7.21 20.56 -3.21
N LEU A 31 5.92 20.56 -3.55
CA LEU A 31 4.88 20.06 -2.65
C LEU A 31 4.89 18.53 -2.55
N GLN A 32 5.19 17.82 -3.64
CA GLN A 32 5.32 16.35 -3.60
C GLN A 32 6.48 15.91 -2.71
N CYS A 33 7.59 16.66 -2.74
CA CYS A 33 8.77 16.37 -1.92
C CYS A 33 8.46 16.34 -0.41
N LEU A 34 7.54 17.19 0.07
CA LEU A 34 7.18 17.24 1.49
C LEU A 34 6.55 15.93 2.01
N GLY A 35 5.80 15.23 1.15
CA GLY A 35 5.16 13.95 1.49
C GLY A 35 6.00 12.73 1.11
N ALA A 36 7.06 12.90 0.32
CA ALA A 36 7.84 11.81 -0.26
C ALA A 36 8.39 10.83 0.79
N PRO A 37 9.01 11.27 1.92
CA PRO A 37 9.54 10.34 2.92
C PRO A 37 8.50 9.38 3.50
N HIS A 38 7.26 9.86 3.68
CA HIS A 38 6.16 9.04 4.19
C HIS A 38 5.69 8.03 3.13
N ILE A 39 5.48 8.51 1.91
CA ILE A 39 5.01 7.67 0.80
C ILE A 39 6.06 6.59 0.47
N ASP A 40 7.32 6.97 0.43
CA ASP A 40 8.43 6.08 0.08
C ASP A 40 8.68 5.04 1.17
N SER A 41 8.64 5.42 2.46
CA SER A 41 8.75 4.45 3.56
C SER A 41 7.61 3.44 3.57
N PHE A 42 6.36 3.88 3.31
CA PHE A 42 5.22 2.96 3.20
C PHE A 42 5.34 2.05 1.98
N ASN A 43 5.75 2.60 0.82
CA ASN A 43 5.97 1.81 -0.38
C ASN A 43 7.06 0.75 -0.17
N TYR A 44 8.16 1.12 0.49
CA TYR A 44 9.23 0.19 0.84
C TYR A 44 8.72 -0.92 1.75
N MET A 45 7.98 -0.57 2.81
CA MET A 45 7.38 -1.55 3.73
C MET A 45 6.54 -2.60 2.99
N VAL A 46 5.64 -2.16 2.09
CA VAL A 46 4.72 -3.06 1.38
C VAL A 46 5.45 -3.93 0.35
N THR A 47 6.50 -3.43 -0.28
CA THR A 47 7.16 -4.12 -1.41
C THR A 47 8.31 -5.02 -0.96
N ASP A 48 9.32 -4.43 -0.33
CA ASP A 48 10.56 -5.13 0.03
C ASP A 48 10.63 -5.42 1.55
N GLY A 49 10.16 -4.48 2.37
CA GLY A 49 10.21 -4.58 3.83
C GLY A 49 9.51 -5.83 4.37
N ILE A 50 8.32 -6.16 3.87
CA ILE A 50 7.60 -7.37 4.28
C ILE A 50 8.31 -8.65 3.85
N LYS A 51 8.89 -8.69 2.65
CA LYS A 51 9.63 -9.88 2.19
C LYS A 51 10.84 -10.15 3.08
N LEU A 52 11.56 -9.09 3.43
CA LEU A 52 12.69 -9.16 4.37
C LEU A 52 12.25 -9.56 5.78
N ALA A 53 11.12 -9.02 6.25
CA ALA A 53 10.56 -9.39 7.54
C ALA A 53 10.20 -10.88 7.60
N ILE A 54 9.53 -11.40 6.58
CA ILE A 54 9.16 -12.81 6.48
C ILE A 54 10.40 -13.70 6.45
N ALA A 55 11.42 -13.34 5.66
CA ALA A 55 12.66 -14.10 5.58
C ALA A 55 13.43 -14.16 6.92
N ASN A 56 13.17 -13.23 7.83
CA ASN A 56 13.78 -13.18 9.16
C ASN A 56 12.93 -13.89 10.24
N LEU A 57 11.69 -14.28 9.94
CA LEU A 57 10.83 -14.96 10.92
C LEU A 57 11.36 -16.36 11.25
N ILE A 58 11.38 -16.67 12.54
CA ILE A 58 11.71 -18.00 13.03
C ILE A 58 10.48 -18.89 12.85
N PRO A 59 10.60 -20.04 12.16
CA PRO A 59 9.51 -21.01 12.04
C PRO A 59 9.03 -21.48 13.42
N VAL A 60 7.72 -21.67 13.56
CA VAL A 60 7.14 -22.21 14.79
C VAL A 60 7.08 -23.73 14.65
N GLU A 61 7.74 -24.45 15.56
CA GLU A 61 7.79 -25.90 15.57
C GLU A 61 7.28 -26.43 16.93
N PHE A 62 6.35 -27.38 16.91
CA PHE A 62 5.82 -28.01 18.11
C PHE A 62 5.37 -29.45 17.84
N GLU A 63 5.30 -30.25 18.91
CA GLU A 63 4.81 -31.63 18.88
C GLU A 63 3.37 -31.68 19.40
N LEU A 64 2.51 -32.37 18.66
CA LEU A 64 1.15 -32.65 19.12
C LEU A 64 1.17 -33.76 20.18
N PRO A 65 0.15 -33.88 21.04
CA PRO A 65 0.03 -35.01 21.98
C PRO A 65 -0.02 -36.39 21.29
N THR A 66 -0.31 -36.42 19.99
CA THR A 66 -0.29 -37.60 19.12
C THR A 66 1.12 -38.02 18.70
N GLY A 67 2.15 -37.22 18.96
CA GLY A 67 3.55 -37.47 18.59
C GLY A 67 3.97 -36.88 17.23
N GLU A 68 3.04 -36.27 16.49
CA GLU A 68 3.31 -35.65 15.18
C GLU A 68 4.04 -34.30 15.34
N LYS A 69 5.05 -34.06 14.51
CA LYS A 69 5.82 -32.80 14.48
C LYS A 69 5.20 -31.83 13.49
N VAL A 70 4.76 -30.68 14.00
CA VAL A 70 4.17 -29.60 13.20
C VAL A 70 5.15 -28.44 13.10
N LYS A 71 5.43 -28.02 11.87
CA LYS A 71 6.19 -26.81 11.55
C LYS A 71 5.30 -25.84 10.78
N VAL A 72 5.25 -24.58 11.22
CA VAL A 72 4.48 -23.52 10.58
C VAL A 72 5.43 -22.44 10.08
N THR A 73 5.34 -22.11 8.79
CA THR A 73 6.06 -21.00 8.16
C THR A 73 5.08 -20.03 7.51
N ILE A 74 5.46 -18.75 7.48
CA ILE A 74 4.82 -17.75 6.63
C ILE A 74 5.70 -17.64 5.39
N ASP A 75 5.14 -17.87 4.21
CA ASP A 75 5.92 -17.87 2.97
C ASP A 75 5.80 -16.51 2.26
N GLU A 76 4.60 -15.94 2.24
CA GLU A 76 4.31 -14.68 1.58
C GLU A 76 3.30 -13.87 2.38
N ALA A 77 3.38 -12.54 2.27
CA ALA A 77 2.33 -11.63 2.71
C ALA A 77 2.15 -10.50 1.72
N ALA A 78 0.90 -10.11 1.48
CA ALA A 78 0.56 -9.10 0.50
C ALA A 78 -0.64 -8.27 0.93
N PHE A 79 -0.62 -6.99 0.55
CA PHE A 79 -1.77 -6.11 0.64
C PHE A 79 -2.55 -6.12 -0.67
N ALA A 80 -3.88 -6.08 -0.57
CA ALA A 80 -4.76 -5.72 -1.67
C ALA A 80 -5.05 -4.21 -1.64
N LYS A 81 -5.28 -3.62 -2.83
CA LYS A 81 -5.77 -2.23 -2.89
C LYS A 81 -7.17 -2.15 -2.23
N PRO A 82 -7.54 -1.00 -1.63
CA PRO A 82 -8.85 -0.82 -1.01
C PRO A 82 -9.98 -1.07 -2.00
N ASN A 83 -10.76 -2.11 -1.71
CA ASN A 83 -11.90 -2.53 -2.51
C ASN A 83 -13.09 -2.88 -1.61
N VAL A 84 -14.30 -2.79 -2.15
CA VAL A 84 -15.51 -3.31 -1.52
C VAL A 84 -15.40 -4.85 -1.47
N PRO A 85 -15.81 -5.51 -0.37
CA PRO A 85 -15.82 -6.96 -0.27
C PRO A 85 -16.58 -7.61 -1.44
N MET A 86 -16.11 -8.76 -1.92
CA MET A 86 -16.70 -9.43 -3.10
C MET A 86 -18.13 -9.91 -2.85
N GLU A 87 -18.47 -10.15 -1.59
CA GLU A 87 -19.79 -10.61 -1.14
C GLU A 87 -20.84 -9.49 -1.17
N ALA A 88 -20.42 -8.24 -1.42
CA ALA A 88 -21.34 -7.11 -1.52
C ALA A 88 -22.17 -7.19 -2.81
N VAL A 89 -23.48 -7.33 -2.64
CA VAL A 89 -24.45 -7.41 -3.75
C VAL A 89 -24.63 -6.02 -4.38
N GLY A 90 -24.69 -5.98 -5.72
CA GLY A 90 -25.03 -4.76 -6.48
C GLY A 90 -23.87 -3.80 -6.76
N VAL A 91 -22.62 -4.21 -6.51
CA VAL A 91 -21.43 -3.37 -6.73
C VAL A 91 -20.94 -3.48 -8.18
N LYS A 92 -21.02 -2.39 -8.94
CA LYS A 92 -20.47 -2.31 -10.31
C LYS A 92 -18.97 -2.03 -10.34
N ASN A 93 -18.47 -1.22 -9.42
CA ASN A 93 -17.06 -0.89 -9.29
C ASN A 93 -16.63 -1.17 -7.85
N GLN A 94 -15.69 -2.10 -7.68
CA GLN A 94 -15.21 -2.47 -6.37
C GLN A 94 -14.18 -1.49 -5.81
N LYS A 95 -13.61 -0.59 -6.62
CA LYS A 95 -12.59 0.37 -6.17
C LYS A 95 -13.19 1.36 -5.18
N VAL A 96 -12.64 1.40 -3.98
CA VAL A 96 -13.00 2.40 -2.97
C VAL A 96 -12.01 3.56 -3.07
N LEU A 97 -12.50 4.80 -3.13
CA LEU A 97 -11.63 5.99 -3.14
C LEU A 97 -11.54 6.61 -1.74
N PRO A 98 -10.43 7.29 -1.40
CA PRO A 98 -10.30 7.96 -0.09
C PRO A 98 -11.41 8.99 0.20
N THR A 99 -11.96 9.63 -0.83
CA THR A 99 -13.08 10.57 -0.72
C THR A 99 -14.36 9.92 -0.22
N GLU A 100 -14.67 8.72 -0.71
CA GLU A 100 -15.81 7.92 -0.26
C GLU A 100 -15.70 7.57 1.23
N CYS A 101 -14.51 7.10 1.65
CA CYS A 101 -14.24 6.81 3.06
C CYS A 101 -14.42 8.04 3.97
N ARG A 102 -13.99 9.23 3.51
CA ARG A 102 -14.18 10.48 4.25
C ARG A 102 -15.66 10.83 4.41
N GLN A 103 -16.45 10.71 3.34
CA GLN A 103 -17.89 10.99 3.38
C GLN A 103 -18.65 9.99 4.25
N ARG A 104 -18.25 8.72 4.21
CA ARG A 104 -18.85 7.64 4.99
C ARG A 104 -18.41 7.62 6.46
N GLY A 105 -17.35 8.35 6.82
CA GLY A 105 -16.73 8.27 8.14
C GLY A 105 -16.06 6.91 8.40
N SER A 106 -15.52 6.27 7.35
CA SER A 106 -14.88 4.96 7.42
C SER A 106 -13.38 5.02 7.16
N THR A 107 -12.65 3.98 7.56
CA THR A 107 -11.21 3.87 7.34
C THR A 107 -10.91 3.43 5.92
N TYR A 108 -10.02 4.15 5.21
CA TYR A 108 -9.47 3.73 3.93
C TYR A 108 -8.49 2.56 4.14
N LYS A 109 -8.96 1.34 3.87
CA LYS A 109 -8.28 0.10 4.26
C LYS A 109 -8.25 -0.92 3.13
N GLY A 110 -7.16 -1.68 3.07
CA GLY A 110 -6.94 -2.77 2.13
C GLY A 110 -6.80 -4.10 2.86
N GLU A 111 -7.19 -5.19 2.22
CA GLU A 111 -7.09 -6.53 2.80
C GLU A 111 -5.62 -6.97 2.88
N PHE A 112 -5.21 -7.54 4.00
CA PHE A 112 -3.88 -8.09 4.20
C PHE A 112 -3.97 -9.62 4.27
N LYS A 113 -3.31 -10.30 3.34
CA LYS A 113 -3.32 -11.77 3.24
C LYS A 113 -1.91 -12.31 3.44
N ILE A 114 -1.84 -13.48 4.06
CA ILE A 114 -0.62 -14.26 4.19
C ILE A 114 -0.81 -15.64 3.59
N ARG A 115 0.29 -16.22 3.09
CA ARG A 115 0.38 -17.62 2.71
C ARG A 115 1.14 -18.37 3.80
N LEU A 116 0.47 -19.33 4.41
CA LEU A 116 1.02 -20.18 5.47
C LEU A 116 1.33 -21.57 4.90
N THR A 117 2.48 -22.12 5.25
CA THR A 117 2.77 -23.55 5.02
C THR A 117 2.88 -24.28 6.35
N PHE A 118 2.07 -25.33 6.49
CA PHE A 118 2.12 -26.28 7.58
C PHE A 118 2.82 -27.54 7.10
N THR A 119 3.86 -27.97 7.80
CA THR A 119 4.52 -29.26 7.57
C THR A 119 4.21 -30.17 8.74
N VAL A 120 3.56 -31.30 8.49
CA VAL A 120 3.26 -32.34 9.50
C VAL A 120 3.98 -33.61 9.09
N ASP A 121 4.94 -34.06 9.90
CA ASP A 121 5.77 -35.26 9.64
C ASP A 121 6.31 -35.35 8.20
N GLY A 122 6.79 -34.21 7.69
CA GLY A 122 7.37 -34.08 6.34
C GLY A 122 6.36 -33.83 5.21
N LYS A 123 5.05 -33.89 5.46
CA LYS A 123 4.02 -33.51 4.48
C LYS A 123 3.66 -32.04 4.62
N SER A 124 3.83 -31.27 3.55
CA SER A 124 3.53 -29.84 3.53
C SER A 124 2.14 -29.56 2.95
N MET A 125 1.40 -28.64 3.57
CA MET A 125 0.16 -28.07 3.05
C MET A 125 0.22 -26.54 3.13
N THR A 126 -0.18 -25.88 2.06
CA THR A 126 -0.15 -24.42 1.97
C THR A 126 -1.57 -23.86 1.97
N VAL A 127 -1.80 -22.80 2.74
CA VAL A 127 -3.12 -22.17 2.90
C VAL A 127 -2.97 -20.66 2.90
N ASP A 128 -3.74 -19.99 2.04
CA ASP A 128 -3.87 -18.54 2.08
C ASP A 128 -4.90 -18.14 3.16
N ARG A 129 -4.52 -17.19 4.02
CA ARG A 129 -5.37 -16.65 5.09
C ARG A 129 -5.39 -15.13 5.04
N SER A 130 -6.60 -14.58 5.15
CA SER A 130 -6.80 -13.15 5.36
C SER A 130 -6.59 -12.81 6.83
N LEU A 131 -5.72 -11.85 7.11
CA LEU A 131 -5.50 -11.27 8.45
C LEU A 131 -6.36 -10.02 8.68
N GLY A 132 -7.36 -9.80 7.83
CA GLY A 132 -8.27 -8.66 7.92
C GLY A 132 -7.79 -7.46 7.10
N ASN A 133 -8.26 -6.27 7.50
CA ASN A 133 -8.06 -5.05 6.73
C ASN A 133 -7.19 -4.05 7.49
N LEU A 134 -6.16 -3.54 6.82
CA LEU A 134 -5.22 -2.57 7.37
C LEU A 134 -5.33 -1.22 6.64
N PRO A 135 -5.12 -0.08 7.34
CA PRO A 135 -5.14 1.24 6.72
C PRO A 135 -4.09 1.38 5.61
N ILE A 136 -4.47 2.03 4.51
CA ILE A 136 -3.58 2.27 3.37
C ILE A 136 -3.18 3.74 3.31
N MET A 137 -1.88 4.00 3.15
CA MET A 137 -1.39 5.37 2.99
C MET A 137 -1.89 5.98 1.66
N VAL A 138 -2.50 7.16 1.73
CA VAL A 138 -2.95 7.90 0.55
C VAL A 138 -1.76 8.26 -0.33
N LYS A 139 -1.93 8.25 -1.66
CA LYS A 139 -0.86 8.46 -2.66
C LYS A 139 0.25 7.39 -2.72
N SER A 140 0.27 6.41 -1.80
CA SER A 140 1.17 5.24 -1.92
C SER A 140 0.78 4.34 -3.09
N LYS A 141 1.67 3.42 -3.49
CA LYS A 141 1.45 2.44 -4.57
C LYS A 141 0.19 1.58 -4.38
N MET A 142 -0.23 1.36 -3.13
CA MET A 142 -1.43 0.61 -2.79
C MET A 142 -2.71 1.45 -2.80
N CYS A 143 -2.60 2.77 -2.95
CA CYS A 143 -3.71 3.68 -3.10
C CYS A 143 -4.13 3.80 -4.57
N HIS A 144 -5.41 4.01 -4.84
CA HIS A 144 -5.90 4.27 -6.19
C HIS A 144 -5.55 5.68 -6.72
N LEU A 145 -5.05 6.57 -5.86
CA LEU A 145 -4.66 7.94 -6.23
C LEU A 145 -3.20 8.08 -6.68
N ALA A 146 -2.41 7.01 -6.60
CA ALA A 146 -0.95 7.04 -6.82
C ALA A 146 -0.61 7.63 -8.19
N ASP A 147 -1.21 7.06 -9.24
CA ASP A 147 -0.88 7.32 -10.64
C ASP A 147 -1.85 8.31 -11.32
N LEU A 148 -2.77 8.91 -10.56
CA LEU A 148 -3.72 9.88 -11.10
C LEU A 148 -3.05 11.23 -11.37
N SER A 149 -3.32 11.76 -12.55
CA SER A 149 -2.93 13.12 -12.94
C SER A 149 -3.67 14.18 -12.10
N PRO A 150 -3.16 15.42 -12.01
CA PRO A 150 -3.85 16.46 -11.26
C PRO A 150 -5.28 16.74 -11.77
N LYS A 151 -5.57 16.48 -13.04
CA LYS A 151 -6.93 16.60 -13.60
C LYS A 151 -7.85 15.48 -13.14
N GLU A 152 -7.34 14.26 -12.96
CA GLU A 152 -8.13 13.10 -12.48
C GLU A 152 -8.33 13.11 -10.96
N LEU A 153 -7.60 13.95 -10.23
CA LEU A 153 -7.75 14.16 -8.79
C LEU A 153 -8.85 15.17 -8.42
N VAL A 154 -9.44 15.84 -9.41
CA VAL A 154 -10.50 16.86 -9.24
C VAL A 154 -11.87 16.25 -9.52
#